data_AF-A0A3S1UWN4-F1
#
_entry.id   AF-A0A3S1UWN4-F1
#
_cell.length_a   1.000
_cell.length_b   1.000
_cell.length_c   1.000
_cell.angle_alpha   90.00
_cell.angle_beta   90.00
_cell.angle_gamma   90.00
#
_symmetry.space_group_name_H-M   'P 1'
#
loop_
_entity.id
_entity.type
_entity.pdbx_description
1 polymer ?
#
loop_
_entity_poly.entity_id
_entity_poly.type
_entity_poly.pdbx_seq_one_letter_code
_entity_poly.pdbx_strand_id
1 'polypeptide(L)'
;MKRSAAVSAASKRGSARSSMPIRTYRRFYWDAVLGAALPDGIDYAVFDFAVNSGPGRAAKYLQAALGVAQDGRIGPATLAAARAKPAGVVIDALCDARLAFLQRLPTWPTFGRGWSGRVASVRRQALLMSATPQMPPGSSPMMPASPGEAPTVATPAGGATQPPAVPPAKSPSSGLAGIFALIVLALGSAVAWAAHLPCNLFRVFCQ
;
A
#
# COMPACT_ATOMS: atom_id res chain seq x y z
N MET A 1 -34.25 -9.56 -46.34
CA MET A 1 -32.79 -9.35 -46.37
C MET A 1 -32.45 -8.13 -45.52
N LYS A 2 -31.88 -8.32 -44.32
CA LYS A 2 -31.54 -7.23 -43.38
C LYS A 2 -30.02 -7.08 -43.32
N ARG A 3 -29.53 -5.85 -43.46
CA ARG A 3 -28.12 -5.46 -43.52
C ARG A 3 -27.43 -5.67 -42.16
N SER A 4 -26.35 -6.45 -42.13
CA SER A 4 -25.43 -6.55 -40.98
C SER A 4 -24.45 -5.39 -41.00
N ALA A 5 -24.45 -4.55 -39.95
CA ALA A 5 -23.38 -3.61 -39.67
C ALA A 5 -22.50 -4.20 -38.57
N ALA A 6 -21.30 -4.68 -38.95
CA ALA A 6 -20.26 -5.06 -38.01
C ALA A 6 -19.59 -3.78 -37.48
N VAL A 7 -19.76 -3.51 -36.19
CA VAL A 7 -18.94 -2.51 -35.49
C VAL A 7 -17.62 -3.17 -35.12
N SER A 8 -16.57 -2.82 -35.86
CA SER A 8 -15.20 -3.26 -35.67
C SER A 8 -14.61 -2.71 -34.37
N ALA A 9 -13.90 -3.57 -33.64
CA ALA A 9 -13.24 -3.26 -32.39
C ALA A 9 -12.21 -2.12 -32.54
N ALA A 10 -12.47 -1.00 -31.88
CA ALA A 10 -11.55 0.12 -31.83
C ALA A 10 -10.33 -0.18 -30.93
N SER A 11 -9.20 -0.40 -31.59
CA SER A 11 -7.81 -0.04 -31.23
C SER A 11 -7.48 0.19 -29.74
N LYS A 12 -6.94 -0.84 -29.07
CA LYS A 12 -6.14 -0.72 -27.84
C LYS A 12 -4.71 -0.27 -28.14
N ARG A 13 -4.50 0.98 -28.56
CA ARG A 13 -3.15 1.59 -28.53
C ARG A 13 -3.22 3.06 -28.15
N GLY A 14 -2.58 3.38 -27.02
CA GLY A 14 -2.32 4.74 -26.60
C GLY A 14 -2.17 4.91 -25.09
N SER A 15 -1.40 4.07 -24.40
CA SER A 15 -1.06 4.37 -23.00
C SER A 15 0.18 5.26 -22.98
N ALA A 16 -0.05 6.53 -22.66
CA ALA A 16 0.98 7.52 -22.41
C ALA A 16 1.99 7.02 -21.35
N ARG A 17 3.24 7.47 -21.51
CA ARG A 17 4.41 7.08 -20.70
C ARG A 17 4.07 7.13 -19.20
N SER A 18 4.23 5.97 -18.57
CA SER A 18 3.72 5.60 -17.24
C SER A 18 4.36 6.39 -16.09
N SER A 19 3.71 7.48 -15.65
CA SER A 19 3.92 8.09 -14.31
C SER A 19 2.79 7.71 -13.33
N MET A 20 1.89 6.81 -13.75
CA MET A 20 0.70 6.36 -13.02
C MET A 20 0.90 5.66 -11.65
N PRO A 21 2.06 5.08 -11.26
CA PRO A 21 2.17 4.42 -9.97
C PRO A 21 2.13 5.39 -8.78
N ILE A 22 3.02 6.38 -8.76
CA ILE A 22 3.22 7.23 -7.57
C ILE A 22 1.97 8.05 -7.21
N ARG A 23 1.28 8.59 -8.21
CA ARG A 23 0.08 9.42 -8.01
C ARG A 23 -1.10 8.62 -7.47
N THR A 24 -1.19 7.34 -7.86
CA THR A 24 -2.23 6.41 -7.38
C THR A 24 -1.99 6.06 -5.91
N TYR A 25 -0.74 5.74 -5.54
CA TYR A 25 -0.40 5.42 -4.15
C TYR A 25 -0.62 6.60 -3.20
N ARG A 26 -0.21 7.79 -3.64
CA ARG A 26 -0.40 9.02 -2.88
C ARG A 26 -1.88 9.25 -2.53
N ARG A 27 -2.75 9.27 -3.54
CA ARG A 27 -4.17 9.57 -3.35
C ARG A 27 -4.90 8.49 -2.54
N PHE A 28 -4.74 7.23 -2.93
CA PHE A 28 -5.61 6.16 -2.41
C PHE A 28 -5.16 5.57 -1.09
N TYR A 29 -3.91 5.81 -0.70
CA TYR A 29 -3.35 5.21 0.51
C TYR A 29 -2.77 6.25 1.45
N TRP A 30 -1.89 7.13 0.96
CA TRP A 30 -1.24 8.13 1.83
C TRP A 30 -2.20 9.24 2.25
N ASP A 31 -2.84 9.91 1.31
CA ASP A 31 -3.79 10.99 1.59
C ASP A 31 -5.05 10.44 2.27
N ALA A 32 -5.48 9.22 1.91
CA ALA A 32 -6.65 8.57 2.50
C ALA A 32 -6.53 8.30 4.01
N VAL A 33 -5.31 8.22 4.54
CA VAL A 33 -5.04 8.07 5.98
C VAL A 33 -4.46 9.34 6.61
N LEU A 34 -4.50 10.47 5.89
CA LEU A 34 -3.87 11.72 6.31
C LEU A 34 -2.40 11.52 6.75
N GLY A 35 -1.64 10.70 6.01
CA GLY A 35 -0.28 10.29 6.40
C GLY A 35 0.63 11.48 6.74
N ALA A 36 0.56 12.56 5.96
CA ALA A 36 1.37 13.77 6.19
C ALA A 36 1.04 14.53 7.48
N ALA A 37 -0.11 14.26 8.11
CA ALA A 37 -0.52 14.92 9.36
C ALA A 37 -0.26 14.06 10.60
N LEU A 38 0.03 12.76 10.43
CA LEU A 38 0.35 11.84 11.53
C LEU A 38 1.79 12.04 12.00
N PRO A 39 2.10 11.76 13.28
CA PRO A 39 3.48 11.76 13.75
C PRO A 39 4.37 10.75 13.02
N ASP A 40 5.65 11.09 12.85
CA ASP A 40 6.66 10.21 12.26
C ASP A 40 6.70 8.83 12.92
N GLY A 41 6.81 7.81 12.08
CA GLY A 41 6.74 6.41 12.47
C GLY A 41 5.31 5.89 12.54
N ILE A 42 4.36 6.64 13.13
CA ILE A 42 2.93 6.29 13.09
C ILE A 42 2.43 6.37 11.65
N ASP A 43 2.76 7.45 10.95
CA ASP A 43 2.45 7.66 9.53
C ASP A 43 2.91 6.49 8.64
N TYR A 44 4.15 6.04 8.82
CA TYR A 44 4.78 4.96 8.08
C TYR A 44 4.10 3.62 8.36
N ALA A 45 3.86 3.28 9.64
CA ALA A 45 3.21 2.04 10.02
C ALA A 45 1.76 1.97 9.51
N VAL A 46 1.02 3.08 9.59
CA VAL A 46 -0.37 3.19 9.10
C VAL A 46 -0.41 3.10 7.58
N PHE A 47 0.50 3.77 6.88
CA PHE A 47 0.57 3.73 5.42
C PHE A 47 0.89 2.32 4.91
N ASP A 48 1.88 1.62 5.48
CA ASP A 48 2.17 0.24 5.08
C ASP A 48 0.95 -0.67 5.30
N PHE A 49 0.24 -0.51 6.43
CA PHE A 49 -0.98 -1.26 6.68
C PHE A 49 -2.09 -0.90 5.67
N ALA A 50 -2.25 0.37 5.35
CA ALA A 50 -3.24 0.84 4.38
C ALA A 50 -3.00 0.25 2.98
N VAL A 51 -1.75 0.17 2.53
CA VAL A 51 -1.39 -0.42 1.23
C VAL A 51 -1.75 -1.90 1.19
N ASN A 52 -1.46 -2.65 2.25
CA ASN A 52 -1.62 -4.10 2.26
C ASN A 52 -3.03 -4.56 2.63
N SER A 53 -3.78 -3.76 3.36
CA SER A 53 -5.08 -4.16 3.92
C SER A 53 -6.14 -3.07 3.82
N GLY A 54 -5.92 -2.03 3.04
CA GLY A 54 -6.87 -0.95 2.78
C GLY A 54 -6.86 0.15 3.85
N PRO A 55 -7.05 1.42 3.44
CA PRO A 55 -6.95 2.59 4.32
C PRO A 55 -7.99 2.59 5.44
N GLY A 56 -9.24 2.20 5.17
CA GLY A 56 -10.30 2.18 6.19
C GLY A 56 -10.03 1.18 7.32
N ARG A 57 -9.38 0.05 7.03
CA ARG A 57 -8.98 -0.91 8.08
C ARG A 57 -7.82 -0.36 8.89
N ALA A 58 -6.79 0.16 8.23
CA ALA A 58 -5.64 0.77 8.91
C ALA A 58 -6.08 1.91 9.85
N ALA A 59 -6.99 2.77 9.39
CA ALA A 59 -7.56 3.84 10.20
C ALA A 59 -8.28 3.34 11.46
N LYS A 60 -9.13 2.31 11.34
CA LYS A 60 -9.84 1.73 12.51
C LYS A 60 -8.89 1.12 13.53
N TYR A 61 -7.85 0.44 13.07
CA TYR A 61 -6.84 -0.15 13.96
C TYR A 61 -5.99 0.91 14.65
N LEU A 62 -5.64 1.99 13.94
CA LEU A 62 -5.00 3.15 14.58
C LEU A 62 -5.92 3.76 15.65
N GLN A 63 -7.18 4.01 15.32
CA GLN A 63 -8.16 4.56 16.27
C GLN A 63 -8.33 3.68 17.52
N ALA A 64 -8.32 2.36 17.34
CA ALA A 64 -8.32 1.40 18.44
C ALA A 64 -7.09 1.57 19.34
N ALA A 65 -5.88 1.63 18.77
CA ALA A 65 -4.63 1.83 19.52
C ALA A 65 -4.61 3.20 20.24
N LEU A 66 -5.23 4.21 19.65
CA LEU A 66 -5.38 5.54 20.23
C LEU A 66 -6.50 5.62 21.29
N GLY A 67 -7.37 4.62 21.40
CA GLY A 67 -8.49 4.62 22.35
C GLY A 67 -9.58 5.64 21.97
N VAL A 68 -9.75 5.93 20.68
CA VAL A 68 -10.79 6.82 20.16
C VAL A 68 -11.83 6.03 19.35
N ALA A 69 -12.94 6.67 18.99
CA ALA A 69 -13.99 6.04 18.18
C ALA A 69 -13.43 5.48 16.85
N GLN A 70 -13.79 4.23 16.53
CA GLN A 70 -13.29 3.49 15.36
C GLN A 70 -14.17 3.70 14.11
N ASP A 71 -14.41 4.94 13.74
CA ASP A 71 -15.23 5.28 12.57
C ASP A 71 -14.52 5.05 11.21
N GLY A 72 -13.20 4.79 11.24
CA GLY A 72 -12.36 4.57 10.07
C GLY A 72 -12.02 5.84 9.30
N ARG A 73 -12.30 7.02 9.84
CA ARG A 73 -11.96 8.32 9.28
C ARG A 73 -10.95 9.03 10.19
N ILE A 74 -9.72 9.19 9.72
CA ILE A 74 -8.72 9.95 10.45
C ILE A 74 -9.10 11.43 10.35
N GLY A 75 -9.46 12.02 11.49
CA GLY A 75 -9.85 13.43 11.61
C GLY A 75 -9.18 14.10 12.81
N PRO A 76 -9.59 15.33 13.18
CA PRO A 76 -8.94 16.11 14.23
C PRO A 76 -8.80 15.36 15.57
N ALA A 77 -9.83 14.61 15.98
CA ALA A 77 -9.79 13.83 17.22
C ALA A 77 -8.73 12.71 17.17
N THR A 78 -8.62 11.98 16.05
CA THR A 78 -7.60 10.95 15.86
C THR A 78 -6.20 11.56 15.84
N LEU A 79 -6.02 12.69 15.14
CA LEU A 79 -4.73 13.37 15.07
C LEU A 79 -4.29 13.92 16.44
N ALA A 80 -5.21 14.50 17.20
CA ALA A 80 -4.92 14.98 18.55
C ALA A 80 -4.48 13.82 19.47
N ALA A 81 -5.23 12.70 19.44
CA ALA A 81 -4.86 11.51 20.22
C ALA A 81 -3.51 10.92 19.79
N ALA A 82 -3.20 10.93 18.49
CA ALA A 82 -1.92 10.45 17.96
C ALA A 82 -0.73 11.28 18.46
N ARG A 83 -0.90 12.60 18.60
CA ARG A 83 0.15 13.50 19.13
C ARG A 83 0.27 13.43 20.66
N ALA A 84 -0.81 13.09 21.36
CA ALA A 84 -0.84 13.05 22.82
C ALA A 84 -0.24 11.78 23.43
N LYS A 85 -0.15 10.68 22.66
CA LYS A 85 0.43 9.42 23.13
C LYS A 85 1.89 9.26 22.70
N PRO A 86 2.74 8.58 23.50
CA PRO A 86 4.08 8.21 23.05
C PRO A 86 4.01 7.39 21.76
N ALA A 87 4.69 7.85 20.71
CA ALA A 87 4.58 7.24 19.37
C ALA A 87 4.94 5.75 19.38
N GLY A 88 5.98 5.36 20.12
CA GLY A 88 6.39 3.96 20.25
C GLY A 88 5.27 3.05 20.76
N VAL A 89 4.51 3.49 21.77
CA VAL A 89 3.38 2.72 22.32
C VAL A 89 2.29 2.53 21.27
N VAL A 90 1.99 3.57 20.47
CA VAL A 90 0.99 3.48 19.40
C VAL A 90 1.47 2.56 18.28
N ILE A 91 2.75 2.65 17.88
CA ILE A 91 3.37 1.82 16.85
C ILE A 91 3.35 0.34 17.25
N ASP A 92 3.72 0.03 18.49
CA ASP A 92 3.73 -1.34 19.00
C ASP A 92 2.32 -1.93 18.99
N ALA A 93 1.35 -1.21 19.59
CA ALA A 93 -0.05 -1.63 19.64
C ALA A 93 -0.66 -1.83 18.23
N LEU A 94 -0.38 -0.92 17.30
CA LEU A 94 -0.84 -1.04 15.91
C LEU A 94 -0.26 -2.29 15.22
N CYS A 95 1.04 -2.53 15.39
CA CYS A 95 1.72 -3.67 14.79
C CYS A 95 1.26 -5.00 15.40
N ASP A 96 1.01 -5.06 16.72
CA ASP A 96 0.49 -6.26 17.39
C ASP A 96 -0.92 -6.56 16.90
N ALA A 97 -1.80 -5.55 16.88
CA ALA A 97 -3.16 -5.70 16.39
C ALA A 97 -3.19 -6.14 14.92
N ARG A 98 -2.30 -5.59 14.08
CA ARG A 98 -2.15 -6.03 12.68
C ARG A 98 -1.67 -7.47 12.58
N LEU A 99 -0.69 -7.89 13.36
CA LEU A 99 -0.19 -9.26 13.32
C LEU A 99 -1.30 -10.25 13.73
N ALA A 100 -2.03 -9.95 14.81
CA ALA A 100 -3.18 -10.73 15.24
C ALA A 100 -4.27 -10.82 14.16
N PHE A 101 -4.52 -9.71 13.44
CA PHE A 101 -5.41 -9.72 12.27
C PHE A 101 -4.94 -10.65 11.16
N LEU A 102 -3.65 -10.65 10.86
CA LEU A 102 -3.09 -11.48 9.79
C LEU A 102 -3.12 -12.97 10.17
N GLN A 103 -2.89 -13.29 11.44
CA GLN A 103 -2.90 -14.65 11.99
C GLN A 103 -4.24 -15.37 11.84
N ARG A 104 -5.36 -14.63 11.83
CA ARG A 104 -6.70 -15.19 11.62
C ARG A 104 -7.11 -15.37 10.16
N LEU A 105 -6.25 -15.02 9.20
CA LEU A 105 -6.57 -15.18 7.78
C LEU A 105 -6.41 -16.65 7.35
N PRO A 106 -7.31 -17.21 6.51
CA PRO A 106 -7.20 -18.59 6.03
C PRO A 106 -5.88 -18.90 5.31
N THR A 107 -5.27 -17.86 4.74
CA THR A 107 -4.01 -17.93 3.99
C THR A 107 -2.76 -17.82 4.88
N TRP A 108 -2.92 -17.66 6.20
CA TRP A 108 -1.81 -17.56 7.14
C TRP A 108 -0.83 -18.75 7.09
N PRO A 109 -1.25 -20.03 6.96
CA PRO A 109 -0.32 -21.15 6.88
C PRO A 109 0.68 -21.04 5.73
N THR A 110 0.27 -20.40 4.62
CA THR A 110 1.11 -20.21 3.44
C THR A 110 2.01 -18.99 3.54
N PHE A 111 1.46 -17.83 3.95
CA PHE A 111 2.18 -16.54 3.84
C PHE A 111 2.61 -15.94 5.19
N GLY A 112 2.18 -16.53 6.31
CA GLY A 112 2.31 -15.95 7.64
C GLY A 112 3.75 -15.64 8.06
N ARG A 113 4.72 -16.44 7.61
CA ARG A 113 6.16 -16.17 7.84
C ARG A 113 6.60 -14.86 7.21
N GLY A 114 6.25 -14.63 5.94
CA GLY A 114 6.60 -13.40 5.22
C GLY A 114 5.88 -12.18 5.79
N TRP A 115 4.60 -12.33 6.13
CA TRP A 115 3.82 -11.27 6.74
C TRP A 115 4.34 -10.88 8.13
N SER A 116 4.68 -11.86 8.97
CA SER A 116 5.30 -11.62 10.28
C SER A 116 6.62 -10.85 10.15
N GLY A 117 7.48 -11.28 9.22
CA GLY A 117 8.74 -10.59 8.93
C GLY A 117 8.55 -9.14 8.50
N ARG A 118 7.56 -8.87 7.63
CA ARG A 118 7.23 -7.51 7.20
C ARG A 118 6.74 -6.65 8.36
N VAL A 119 5.80 -7.15 9.17
CA VAL A 119 5.28 -6.39 10.33
C VAL A 119 6.41 -6.07 11.31
N ALA A 120 7.29 -7.04 11.62
CA ALA A 120 8.44 -6.82 12.48
C ALA A 120 9.41 -5.78 11.90
N SER A 121 9.67 -5.80 10.59
CA SER A 121 10.51 -4.80 9.91
C SER A 121 9.88 -3.41 9.95
N VAL A 122 8.57 -3.31 9.72
CA VAL A 122 7.84 -2.04 9.77
C VAL A 122 7.87 -1.46 11.18
N ARG A 123 7.63 -2.29 12.21
CA ARG A 123 7.74 -1.87 13.62
C ARG A 123 9.10 -1.25 13.90
N ARG A 124 10.20 -1.96 13.60
CA ARG A 124 11.56 -1.44 13.85
C ARG A 124 11.81 -0.12 13.15
N GLN A 125 11.47 -0.02 11.85
CA GLN A 125 11.67 1.21 11.09
C GLN A 125 10.82 2.37 11.63
N ALA A 126 9.55 2.12 11.95
CA ALA A 126 8.65 3.10 12.53
C ALA A 126 9.19 3.65 13.85
N LEU A 127 9.70 2.77 14.72
CA LEU A 127 10.31 3.17 16.00
C LEU A 127 11.53 4.06 15.80
N LEU A 128 12.42 3.73 14.85
CA LEU A 128 13.58 4.56 14.50
C LEU A 128 13.15 5.95 14.00
N MET A 129 12.14 6.02 13.14
CA MET A 129 11.58 7.30 12.65
C MET A 129 11.00 8.12 13.80
N SER A 130 10.25 7.48 14.70
CA SER A 130 9.63 8.15 15.86
C SER A 130 10.63 8.68 16.89
N ALA A 131 11.84 8.09 16.93
CA ALA A 131 12.91 8.51 17.84
C ALA A 131 13.73 9.67 17.29
N THR A 132 13.58 10.02 16.01
CA THR A 132 14.34 11.12 15.39
C THR A 132 13.72 12.45 15.79
N PRO A 133 14.46 13.35 16.47
CA PRO A 133 13.96 14.69 16.77
C PRO A 133 13.62 15.39 15.46
N GLN A 134 12.35 15.78 15.31
CA GLN A 134 11.92 16.59 14.19
C GLN A 134 12.62 17.94 14.29
N MET A 135 13.65 18.15 13.48
CA MET A 135 14.22 19.48 13.31
C MET A 135 13.15 20.32 12.60
N PRO A 136 12.74 21.48 13.16
CA PRO A 136 11.68 22.27 12.56
C PRO A 136 12.07 22.64 11.12
N PRO A 137 11.14 22.52 10.14
CA PRO A 137 11.39 22.97 8.78
C PRO A 137 11.44 24.50 8.80
N GLY A 138 12.65 25.06 8.97
CA GLY A 138 12.85 26.51 9.04
C GLY A 138 14.23 26.99 9.47
N SER A 139 15.05 26.17 10.11
CA SER A 139 16.41 26.61 10.51
C SER A 139 17.39 26.38 9.35
N SER A 140 17.32 27.22 8.32
CA SER A 140 18.53 27.46 7.52
C SER A 140 19.56 28.12 8.44
N PRO A 141 20.79 27.58 8.60
CA PRO A 141 21.84 28.34 9.24
C PRO A 141 22.11 29.57 8.37
N MET A 142 21.63 30.72 8.81
CA MET A 142 22.09 32.02 8.34
C MET A 142 23.57 32.11 8.73
N MET A 143 24.47 31.81 7.80
CA MET A 143 25.86 32.21 7.93
C MET A 143 25.94 33.73 7.66
N PRO A 144 26.55 34.55 8.54
CA PRO A 144 26.96 35.89 8.15
C PRO A 144 28.06 35.77 7.10
N ALA A 145 27.89 36.51 6.01
CA ALA A 145 28.94 36.72 5.01
C ALA A 145 30.18 37.29 5.70
N SER A 146 31.32 36.62 5.56
CA SER A 146 32.63 37.18 5.87
C SER A 146 33.40 37.35 4.55
N PRO A 147 33.98 38.54 4.27
CA PRO A 147 34.61 38.83 2.99
C PRO A 147 36.09 38.44 2.97
N GLY A 148 36.51 37.88 1.82
CA GLY A 148 37.89 37.90 1.34
C GLY A 148 38.78 36.78 1.85
N GLU A 149 39.09 35.81 1.01
CA GLU A 149 40.45 35.60 0.47
C GLU A 149 40.41 34.39 -0.50
N ALA A 150 40.81 34.60 -1.75
CA ALA A 150 41.33 33.58 -2.66
C ALA A 150 42.75 34.07 -3.03
N PRO A 151 43.77 33.20 -3.27
CA PRO A 151 43.76 32.17 -4.32
C PRO A 151 44.57 30.90 -3.88
N THR A 152 44.90 29.84 -4.64
CA THR A 152 45.14 29.55 -6.06
C THR A 152 45.16 28.02 -6.25
N VAL A 153 44.56 27.55 -7.34
CA VAL A 153 44.96 26.47 -8.28
C VAL A 153 45.82 25.28 -7.77
N ALA A 154 45.30 24.05 -7.90
CA ALA A 154 45.94 22.97 -8.67
C ALA A 154 45.00 21.75 -8.85
N THR A 155 44.64 21.47 -10.10
CA THR A 155 44.15 20.18 -10.57
C THR A 155 45.34 19.22 -10.77
N PRO A 156 45.18 17.93 -10.46
CA PRO A 156 45.43 16.95 -11.51
C PRO A 156 44.30 15.92 -11.64
N ALA A 157 44.06 15.56 -12.89
CA ALA A 157 43.27 14.43 -13.32
C ALA A 157 43.95 13.11 -12.94
N GLY A 158 43.16 12.09 -12.59
CA GLY A 158 43.68 10.73 -12.43
C GLY A 158 42.65 9.72 -11.96
N GLY A 159 42.16 8.90 -12.90
CA GLY A 159 41.78 7.51 -12.65
C GLY A 159 40.45 7.25 -11.94
N ALA A 160 39.36 7.22 -12.71
CA ALA A 160 38.17 6.47 -12.33
C ALA A 160 38.48 4.96 -12.47
N THR A 161 38.86 4.31 -11.37
CA THR A 161 38.86 2.85 -11.26
C THR A 161 37.52 2.42 -10.68
N GLN A 162 36.66 1.90 -11.56
CA GLN A 162 35.46 1.14 -11.19
C GLN A 162 35.85 -0.06 -10.31
N PRO A 163 35.15 -0.33 -9.19
CA PRO A 163 35.14 -1.65 -8.57
C PRO A 163 34.56 -2.67 -9.56
N PRO A 164 35.12 -3.90 -9.63
CA PRO A 164 34.68 -4.90 -10.57
C PRO A 164 33.22 -5.30 -10.33
N ALA A 165 32.47 -5.32 -11.43
CA ALA A 165 31.15 -5.91 -11.51
C ALA A 165 31.18 -7.35 -10.99
N VAL A 166 30.36 -7.63 -9.98
CA VAL A 166 30.06 -8.99 -9.53
C VAL A 166 29.36 -9.73 -10.69
N PRO A 167 29.79 -10.95 -11.07
CA PRO A 167 29.12 -11.70 -12.14
C PRO A 167 27.68 -12.06 -11.74
N PRO A 168 26.73 -12.12 -12.69
CA PRO A 168 25.36 -12.50 -12.41
C PRO A 168 25.31 -13.97 -11.97
N ALA A 169 24.79 -14.21 -10.77
CA ALA A 169 24.43 -15.54 -10.33
C ALA A 169 23.35 -16.11 -11.26
N LYS A 170 23.65 -17.28 -11.82
CA LYS A 170 22.83 -18.02 -12.78
C LYS A 170 21.44 -18.30 -12.19
N SER A 171 20.41 -17.84 -12.87
CA SER A 171 19.02 -18.24 -12.62
C SER A 171 18.81 -19.69 -13.07
N PRO A 172 18.17 -20.56 -12.28
CA PRO A 172 17.53 -21.74 -12.85
C PRO A 172 16.28 -21.30 -13.60
N SER A 173 16.36 -21.34 -14.93
CA SER A 173 15.23 -21.28 -15.84
C SER A 173 14.33 -22.49 -15.61
N SER A 174 13.10 -22.26 -15.16
CA SER A 174 12.02 -23.23 -15.35
C SER A 174 10.67 -22.52 -15.39
N GLY A 175 10.02 -22.59 -16.55
CA GLY A 175 8.57 -22.72 -16.62
C GLY A 175 7.75 -21.45 -16.54
N LEU A 176 7.40 -20.95 -17.73
CA LEU A 176 6.20 -20.16 -18.00
C LEU A 176 4.96 -20.86 -17.40
N ALA A 177 4.38 -20.32 -16.32
CA ALA A 177 3.07 -20.76 -15.84
C ALA A 177 2.30 -19.62 -15.17
N GLY A 178 1.40 -19.03 -15.95
CA GLY A 178 0.06 -18.67 -15.49
C GLY A 178 -0.08 -17.52 -14.49
N ILE A 179 -0.18 -16.31 -15.02
CA ILE A 179 -1.14 -15.32 -14.54
C ILE A 179 -2.52 -16.00 -14.55
N PHE A 180 -3.05 -16.49 -13.42
CA PHE A 180 -4.48 -16.76 -13.18
C PHE A 180 -4.70 -17.23 -11.75
N ALA A 181 -5.02 -16.30 -10.85
CA ALA A 181 -5.80 -16.58 -9.64
C ALA A 181 -6.49 -15.30 -9.12
N LEU A 182 -7.07 -14.52 -10.03
CA LEU A 182 -8.29 -13.78 -9.77
C LEU A 182 -9.26 -14.16 -10.88
N ILE A 183 -10.49 -14.50 -10.49
CA ILE A 183 -11.62 -15.01 -11.30
C ILE A 183 -11.71 -16.55 -11.36
N VAL A 184 -12.10 -17.16 -10.25
CA VAL A 184 -13.11 -18.25 -10.25
C VAL A 184 -14.04 -18.03 -9.05
N LEU A 185 -14.97 -17.09 -9.20
CA LEU A 185 -16.25 -17.11 -8.48
C LEU A 185 -17.30 -16.34 -9.28
N ALA A 186 -17.53 -16.78 -10.51
CA ALA A 186 -18.68 -16.38 -11.31
C ALA A 186 -18.93 -17.47 -12.34
N LEU A 187 -19.58 -18.56 -11.91
CA LEU A 187 -20.42 -19.50 -12.67
C LEU A 187 -20.79 -20.70 -11.78
N GLY A 188 -21.40 -20.40 -10.63
CA GLY A 188 -21.96 -21.39 -9.70
C GLY A 188 -23.32 -20.95 -9.15
N SER A 189 -24.07 -20.16 -9.94
CA SER A 189 -25.33 -19.53 -9.53
C SER A 189 -26.33 -19.54 -10.68
N ALA A 190 -26.56 -20.70 -11.29
CA ALA A 190 -27.61 -20.87 -12.30
C ALA A 190 -28.17 -22.32 -12.39
N VAL A 191 -28.09 -23.11 -11.33
CA VAL A 191 -28.78 -24.43 -11.24
C VAL A 191 -29.69 -24.54 -10.01
N ALA A 192 -29.78 -23.49 -9.19
CA ALA A 192 -30.66 -23.44 -8.00
C ALA A 192 -31.88 -22.52 -8.18
N TRP A 193 -32.34 -22.31 -9.43
CA TRP A 193 -33.56 -21.55 -9.78
C TRP A 193 -34.48 -22.32 -10.75
N ALA A 194 -34.49 -23.66 -10.67
CA ALA A 194 -35.34 -24.50 -11.54
C ALA A 194 -36.11 -25.61 -10.79
N ALA A 195 -36.15 -25.59 -9.46
CA ALA A 195 -36.87 -26.61 -8.66
C ALA A 195 -37.88 -26.04 -7.64
N HIS A 196 -38.18 -24.74 -7.68
CA HIS A 196 -39.18 -24.09 -6.82
C HIS A 196 -40.16 -23.18 -7.59
N LEU A 197 -40.52 -23.55 -8.82
CA LEU A 197 -41.70 -23.03 -9.51
C LEU A 197 -42.83 -24.06 -9.33
N PRO A 198 -43.73 -23.86 -8.35
CA PRO A 198 -44.85 -24.76 -8.13
C PRO A 198 -45.79 -24.77 -9.32
N CYS A 199 -46.28 -25.96 -9.65
CA CYS A 199 -47.34 -26.25 -10.60
C CYS A 199 -48.52 -25.28 -10.45
N ASN A 200 -48.59 -24.26 -11.30
CA ASN A 200 -49.81 -23.48 -11.58
C ASN A 200 -49.57 -22.46 -12.70
N LEU A 201 -49.38 -22.90 -13.95
CA LEU A 201 -49.56 -22.02 -15.12
C LEU A 201 -49.73 -22.70 -16.50
N PHE A 202 -49.94 -24.01 -16.59
CA PHE A 202 -50.17 -24.70 -17.86
C PHE A 202 -51.46 -25.54 -17.83
N ARG A 203 -52.60 -24.85 -17.69
CA ARG A 203 -53.95 -25.41 -17.85
C ARG A 203 -54.74 -24.73 -18.99
N VAL A 204 -54.04 -24.28 -20.03
CA VAL A 204 -54.64 -23.76 -21.26
C VAL A 204 -53.92 -24.42 -22.43
N PHE A 205 -54.68 -24.92 -23.40
CA PHE A 205 -54.28 -25.70 -24.58
C PHE A 205 -54.25 -27.22 -24.43
N CYS A 206 -55.43 -27.76 -24.06
CA CYS A 206 -55.98 -28.94 -24.73
C CYS A 206 -56.26 -28.60 -26.21
N GLN A 207 -55.73 -29.40 -27.14
CA GLN A 207 -56.43 -30.14 -28.20
C GLN A 207 -55.41 -30.99 -28.96
#